data_AF-A0A2X2XTQ5-F1
#
_entry.id   AF-A0A2X2XTQ5-F1
#
_cell.length_a   1.000
_cell.length_b   1.000
_cell.length_c   1.000
_cell.angle_alpha   90.00
_cell.angle_beta   90.00
_cell.angle_gamma   90.00
#
_symmetry.space_group_name_H-M   'P 1'
#
loop_
_entity.id
_entity.type
_entity.pdbx_description
1 polymer ?
#
loop_
_entity_poly.entity_id
_entity_poly.type
_entity_poly.pdbx_seq_one_letter_code
_entity_poly.pdbx_strand_id
1 'polypeptide(L)'
;MWRIAIWIYSAWRGLQLAYEHTMIQLHPSPFMTCDFAARFPTWLPLDKWLPQVFLASGDCAERQWSFLTLEMPQWLLGIFAAYLAIAILVLIAQPFKPKRRDLFSR
;
A
#
# COMPACT_ATOMS: atom_id res chain seq x y z
N MET A 1 -18.73 -4.25 -7.70
CA MET A 1 -18.46 -3.06 -6.87
C MET A 1 -17.45 -3.35 -5.75
N TRP A 2 -17.75 -4.29 -4.84
CA TRP A 2 -16.93 -4.59 -3.64
C TRP A 2 -15.42 -4.78 -3.90
N ARG A 3 -15.05 -5.46 -4.99
CA ARG A 3 -13.64 -5.69 -5.36
C ARG A 3 -12.88 -4.38 -5.62
N ILE A 4 -13.52 -3.41 -6.27
CA ILE A 4 -12.91 -2.10 -6.57
C ILE A 4 -12.83 -1.27 -5.28
N ALA A 5 -13.83 -1.38 -4.41
CA ALA A 5 -13.81 -0.72 -3.10
C ALA A 5 -12.65 -1.22 -2.22
N ILE A 6 -12.45 -2.54 -2.13
CA ILE A 6 -11.30 -3.11 -1.41
C ILE A 6 -9.98 -2.64 -2.03
N TRP A 7 -9.89 -2.64 -3.36
CA TRP A 7 -8.66 -2.23 -4.06
C TRP A 7 -8.31 -0.76 -3.79
N ILE A 8 -9.29 0.14 -3.90
CA ILE A 8 -9.08 1.57 -3.60
C ILE A 8 -8.69 1.74 -2.12
N TYR A 9 -9.37 1.05 -1.21
CA TYR A 9 -9.08 1.13 0.22
C TYR A 9 -7.66 0.66 0.55
N SER A 10 -7.23 -0.49 0.02
CA SER A 10 -5.89 -1.02 0.26
C SER A 10 -4.80 -0.16 -0.37
N ALA A 11 -5.01 0.33 -1.59
CA ALA A 11 -4.08 1.23 -2.26
C ALA A 11 -3.94 2.56 -1.51
N TRP A 12 -5.05 3.13 -1.04
CA TRP A 12 -5.04 4.36 -0.25
C TRP A 12 -4.30 4.21 1.08
N ARG A 13 -4.62 3.14 1.85
CA ARG A 13 -3.92 2.87 3.11
C ARG A 13 -2.43 2.60 2.89
N GLY A 14 -2.08 1.83 1.86
CA GLY A 14 -0.68 1.57 1.49
C GLY A 14 0.08 2.85 1.13
N LEU A 15 -0.55 3.75 0.37
CA LEU A 15 0.04 5.05 0.02
C LEU A 15 0.30 5.92 1.25
N GLN A 16 -0.68 5.99 2.18
CA GLN A 16 -0.55 6.76 3.41
C GLN A 16 0.63 6.25 4.27
N LEU A 17 0.72 4.93 4.46
CA LEU A 17 1.80 4.29 5.22
C LEU A 17 3.18 4.52 4.57
N ALA A 18 3.28 4.35 3.25
CA ALA A 18 4.52 4.61 2.51
C ALA A 18 4.94 6.08 2.62
N TYR A 19 3.99 7.02 2.55
CA TYR A 19 4.25 8.44 2.71
C TYR A 19 4.79 8.78 4.09
N GLU A 20 4.15 8.29 5.16
CA GLU A 20 4.63 8.45 6.54
C GLU A 20 6.05 7.91 6.70
N HIS A 21 6.35 6.71 6.15
CA HIS A 21 7.69 6.13 6.21
C HIS A 21 8.74 6.94 5.44
N THR A 22 8.39 7.44 4.24
CA THR A 22 9.30 8.34 3.50
C THR A 22 9.57 9.64 4.27
N MET A 23 8.56 10.21 4.93
CA MET A 23 8.71 11.43 5.71
C MET A 23 9.67 11.25 6.88
N ILE A 24 9.63 10.10 7.56
CA ILE A 24 10.57 9.75 8.63
C ILE A 24 12.01 9.65 8.08
N GLN A 25 12.20 9.08 6.87
CA GLN A 25 13.52 8.96 6.25
C GLN A 25 14.11 10.27 5.71
N LEU A 26 13.26 11.21 5.29
CA LEU A 26 13.68 12.53 4.80
C LEU A 26 13.86 13.55 5.93
N HIS A 27 13.04 13.47 6.97
CA HIS A 27 13.07 14.37 8.14
C HIS A 27 13.27 13.57 9.42
N PRO A 28 14.49 13.06 9.67
CA PRO A 28 14.77 12.29 10.88
C PRO A 28 14.63 13.22 12.08
N SER A 29 13.58 12.99 12.88
CA SER A 29 13.42 13.66 14.17
C SER A 29 13.46 12.61 15.28
N PRO A 30 14.21 12.84 16.36
CA PRO A 30 14.40 11.85 17.42
C PRO A 30 13.12 11.51 18.20
N PHE A 31 12.04 12.26 17.97
CA PHE A 31 10.74 12.06 18.60
C PHE A 31 9.73 11.34 17.70
N MET A 32 10.01 11.19 16.39
CA MET A 32 9.14 10.51 15.42
C MET A 32 9.76 9.16 15.05
N THR A 33 9.74 8.23 16.01
CA THR A 33 10.19 6.85 15.80
C THR A 33 9.01 5.94 15.51
N CYS A 34 9.20 4.92 14.66
CA CYS A 34 8.25 3.82 14.55
C CYS A 34 8.15 3.05 15.88
N ASP A 35 7.00 2.44 16.14
CA ASP A 35 6.87 1.49 17.25
C ASP A 35 7.76 0.26 17.00
N PHE A 36 8.43 -0.24 18.05
CA PHE A 36 9.23 -1.48 18.00
C PHE A 36 8.39 -2.75 17.78
N ALA A 37 7.07 -2.65 17.87
CA ALA A 37 6.15 -3.75 17.59
C ALA A 37 4.91 -3.21 16.87
N ALA A 38 4.44 -3.97 15.87
CA ALA A 38 3.21 -3.65 15.18
C ALA A 38 2.01 -3.76 16.15
N ARG A 39 1.18 -2.71 16.20
CA ARG A 39 -0.02 -2.67 17.03
C ARG A 39 -1.17 -3.36 16.30
N PHE A 40 -1.41 -4.64 16.61
CA PHE A 40 -2.56 -5.38 16.12
C PHE A 40 -3.74 -5.32 17.12
N PRO A 41 -5.00 -5.34 16.66
CA PRO A 41 -6.15 -5.39 17.54
C PRO A 41 -6.24 -6.75 18.25
N THR A 42 -6.84 -6.78 19.44
CA THR A 42 -6.90 -7.98 20.30
C THR A 42 -7.58 -9.20 19.68
N TRP A 43 -8.47 -8.99 18.70
CA TRP A 43 -9.18 -10.05 17.98
C TRP A 43 -8.37 -10.65 16.81
N LEU A 44 -7.22 -10.07 16.44
CA LEU A 44 -6.40 -10.53 15.32
C LEU A 44 -4.89 -10.38 15.57
N PRO A 45 -4.29 -11.22 16.44
CA PRO A 45 -2.86 -11.20 16.74
C PRO A 45 -2.03 -11.83 15.62
N LEU A 46 -1.90 -11.12 14.49
CA LEU A 46 -1.17 -11.57 13.29
C LEU A 46 0.31 -11.86 13.55
N ASP A 47 0.91 -11.14 14.51
CA ASP A 47 2.27 -11.32 15.01
C ASP A 47 2.50 -12.71 15.62
N LYS A 48 1.50 -13.26 16.32
CA LYS A 48 1.60 -14.59 16.97
C LYS A 48 1.36 -15.73 15.99
N TRP A 49 0.46 -15.51 15.03
CA TRP A 49 0.08 -16.54 14.07
C TRP A 49 1.14 -16.71 12.98
N LEU A 50 1.75 -15.61 12.52
CA LEU A 50 2.74 -15.65 11.44
C LEU A 50 3.90 -14.66 11.69
N PRO A 51 4.77 -14.96 12.67
CA PRO A 51 5.85 -14.07 13.08
C PRO A 51 6.86 -13.81 11.96
N GLN A 52 7.06 -14.74 11.03
CA GLN A 52 8.05 -14.58 9.96
C GLN A 52 7.78 -13.40 9.02
N VAL A 53 6.55 -12.92 8.92
CA VAL A 53 6.17 -11.80 8.03
C VAL A 53 5.72 -10.56 8.80
N PHE A 54 5.08 -10.72 9.96
CA PHE A 54 4.50 -9.61 10.73
C PHE A 54 5.35 -9.14 11.91
N LEU A 55 6.50 -9.78 12.17
CA LEU A 55 7.42 -9.34 13.21
C LEU A 55 8.26 -8.16 12.68
N ALA A 56 7.91 -6.94 13.11
CA ALA A 56 8.72 -5.76 12.88
C ALA A 56 9.79 -5.66 13.97
N SER A 57 11.03 -6.03 13.66
CA SER A 57 12.14 -6.03 14.63
C SER A 57 13.27 -5.04 14.28
N GLY A 58 13.05 -4.15 13.31
CA GLY A 58 14.06 -3.21 12.79
C GLY A 58 13.68 -1.74 13.01
N ASP A 59 14.68 -0.86 12.92
CA ASP A 59 14.50 0.58 13.02
C ASP A 59 14.07 1.17 11.66
N CYS A 60 12.93 1.85 11.62
CA CYS A 60 12.39 2.46 10.39
C CYS A 60 13.29 3.56 9.80
N ALA A 61 14.12 4.19 10.65
CA ALA A 61 15.01 5.27 10.23
C ALA A 61 16.26 4.76 9.49
N GLU A 62 16.54 3.46 9.55
CA GLU A 62 17.68 2.86 8.87
C GLU A 62 17.39 2.63 7.37
N ARG A 63 18.31 3.07 6.52
CA ARG A 63 18.26 2.85 5.07
C ARG A 63 18.94 1.53 4.71
N GLN A 64 18.16 0.47 4.68
CA GLN A 64 18.68 -0.89 4.44
C GLN A 64 18.82 -1.24 2.96
N TRP A 65 18.06 -0.60 2.08
CA TRP A 65 18.07 -0.88 0.64
C TRP A 65 17.83 0.38 -0.18
N SER A 66 18.74 0.59 -1.12
CA SER A 66 18.66 1.65 -2.13
C SER A 66 18.78 1.03 -3.51
N PHE A 67 17.86 1.37 -4.41
CA PHE A 67 17.91 1.00 -5.82
C PHE A 67 17.68 2.23 -6.68
N LEU A 68 18.57 2.47 -7.64
CA LEU A 68 18.50 3.63 -8.53
C LEU A 68 18.48 4.98 -7.77
N THR A 69 19.22 5.06 -6.65
CA THR A 69 19.25 6.19 -5.69
C THR A 69 17.94 6.46 -4.93
N LEU A 70 16.93 5.60 -5.10
CA LEU A 70 15.69 5.64 -4.34
C LEU A 70 15.66 4.54 -3.26
N GLU A 71 15.13 4.88 -2.10
CA GLU A 71 14.94 3.95 -0.97
C GLU A 71 13.67 3.10 -1.15
N MET A 72 13.59 1.95 -0.45
CA MET A 72 12.40 1.08 -0.46
C MET A 72 11.08 1.84 -0.29
N PRO A 73 10.93 2.76 0.69
CA PRO A 73 9.65 3.43 0.91
C PRO A 73 9.27 4.38 -0.22
N GLN A 74 10.26 4.98 -0.90
CA GLN A 74 10.03 5.87 -2.04
C GLN A 74 9.52 5.08 -3.25
N TRP A 75 10.09 3.90 -3.49
CA TRP A 75 9.60 2.98 -4.52
C TRP A 75 8.17 2.51 -4.23
N LEU A 76 7.89 2.12 -2.98
CA LEU A 76 6.54 1.72 -2.56
C LEU A 76 5.52 2.85 -2.72
N LEU A 77 5.90 4.09 -2.39
CA LEU A 77 5.05 5.26 -2.61
C LEU A 77 4.66 5.40 -4.08
N GLY A 78 5.61 5.27 -5.00
CA GLY A 78 5.36 5.32 -6.45
C GLY A 78 4.45 4.18 -6.94
N ILE A 79 4.69 2.96 -6.48
CA ILE A 79 3.88 1.77 -6.85
C ILE A 79 2.44 1.94 -6.35
N PHE A 80 2.23 2.30 -5.09
CA PHE A 80 0.88 2.51 -4.54
C PHE A 80 0.15 3.67 -5.22
N ALA A 81 0.86 4.75 -5.59
CA ALA A 81 0.28 5.85 -6.35
C ALA A 81 -0.20 5.40 -7.73
N ALA A 82 0.62 4.64 -8.46
CA ALA A 82 0.23 4.07 -9.75
C ALA A 82 -0.96 3.09 -9.61
N TYR A 83 -0.96 2.25 -8.57
CA TYR A 83 -2.04 1.31 -8.29
C TYR A 83 -3.37 2.03 -8.05
N LEU A 84 -3.34 3.13 -7.29
CA LEU A 84 -4.51 3.97 -7.03
C LEU A 84 -4.98 4.69 -8.29
N ALA A 85 -4.07 5.21 -9.12
CA ALA A 85 -4.42 5.86 -10.38
C ALA A 85 -5.14 4.89 -11.34
N ILE A 86 -4.63 3.65 -11.48
CA ILE A 86 -5.27 2.62 -12.31
C ILE A 86 -6.65 2.26 -11.73
N ALA A 87 -6.78 2.14 -10.40
CA ALA A 87 -8.06 1.84 -9.77
C ALA A 87 -9.13 2.92 -10.09
N ILE A 88 -8.74 4.20 -10.06
CA ILE A 88 -9.61 5.33 -10.43
C ILE A 88 -9.99 5.27 -11.92
N LEU A 89 -9.01 5.02 -12.80
CA LEU A 89 -9.28 4.88 -14.24
C LEU A 89 -10.29 3.75 -14.52
N VAL A 90 -10.11 2.60 -13.87
CA VAL A 90 -11.03 1.45 -14.01
C VAL A 90 -12.42 1.77 -13.47
N LEU A 91 -12.52 2.54 -12.38
CA LEU A 91 -13.79 3.00 -11.81
C LEU A 91 -14.54 3.90 -12.79
N ILE A 92 -13.85 4.89 -13.39
CA ILE A 92 -14.42 5.82 -14.37
C ILE A 92 -14.78 5.11 -15.68
N ALA A 93 -14.08 4.05 -16.06
CA ALA A 93 -14.38 3.26 -17.25
C ALA A 93 -15.62 2.34 -17.09
N GLN A 94 -16.06 2.03 -15.86
CA GLN A 94 -17.25 1.17 -15.62
C GLN A 94 -18.55 1.68 -16.26
N PRO A 95 -18.92 2.98 -16.20
CA PRO A 95 -20.15 3.47 -16.84
C PRO A 95 -20.11 3.37 -18.37
N PHE A 96 -18.94 3.27 -19.01
CA PHE A 96 -18.79 3.20 -20.46
C PHE A 96 -18.78 1.77 -21.03
N LYS A 97 -19.35 0.77 -20.33
CA LYS A 97 -19.42 -0.59 -20.87
C LYS A 97 -20.11 -0.55 -22.25
N PRO A 98 -19.42 -0.89 -23.35
CA PRO A 98 -20.06 -0.98 -24.65
C PRO A 98 -21.12 -2.08 -24.57
N LYS A 99 -22.35 -1.74 -24.96
CA LYS A 99 -23.46 -2.67 -25.12
C LYS A 99 -22.95 -3.87 -25.95
N ARG A 100 -22.95 -5.07 -25.34
CA ARG A 100 -22.51 -6.32 -25.95
C ARG A 100 -23.14 -6.42 -27.35
N ARG A 101 -22.33 -6.41 -28.40
CA ARG A 101 -22.81 -6.75 -29.74
C ARG A 101 -22.93 -8.25 -29.77
N ASP A 102 -24.10 -8.76 -29.40
CA ASP A 102 -24.47 -10.17 -29.62
C ASP A 102 -24.56 -10.41 -31.14
N LEU A 103 -23.39 -10.60 -31.77
CA LEU A 103 -23.24 -10.87 -33.19
C LEU A 103 -22.92 -12.35 -33.45
N PHE A 104 -23.46 -13.23 -32.60
CA PHE A 104 -23.40 -14.68 -32.76
C PHE A 104 -24.71 -15.31 -32.27
N SER A 105 -25.81 -14.90 -32.92
CA SER A 105 -27.01 -15.73 -33.02
C SER A 105 -27.00 -16.28 -34.44
N ARG A 106 -26.43 -17.47 -34.61
CA ARG A 106 -26.58 -18.32 -35.79
C ARG A 106 -27.01 -19.69 -35.30
#